data_AF-A0A954ZE88-F1
#
_entry.id   AF-A0A954ZE88-F1
#
_cell.length_a   1.000
_cell.length_b   1.000
_cell.length_c   1.000
_cell.angle_alpha   90.00
_cell.angle_beta   90.00
_cell.angle_gamma   90.00
#
_symmetry.space_group_name_H-M   'P 1'
#
loop_
_entity.id
_entity.type
_entity.pdbx_description
1 polymer ?
#
loop_
_entity_poly.entity_id
_entity_poly.type
_entity_poly.pdbx_seq_one_letter_code
_entity_poly.pdbx_strand_id
1 'polypeptide(L)'
;MTTTPRLACSLACLAFAATCLASTARAESGDANYYIQLRPSAHIDDALVYASDVAELTTDDRTVYEAFAQIRLFARPAVGDRRLMSRQEFAELLAFRGLDPRRLHVEGATACMVAASQEFPTAPLEVHGPTSAAVDNNRELERLIRMQLGESERWDVELIALLGSTQEDRPKELLTPVEANSEIQTLRVRLADGEIRSSRIRLHRNEIAPVLRRDVRRGERIVASDVVMEEISGVEVGDVVFNADDLVGMEATTNLMAGLPVPVSSVRRPFVVRRRQIAEITVRRGGVAVRTTARPLEDGAVGDVVSVQSLEGGGESYFAVVVGPNQLEVLGG
;
A
#
# COMPACT_ATOMS: atom_id res chain seq x y z
N MET A 1 -43.53 16.76 -38.38
CA MET A 1 -42.29 16.88 -39.17
C MET A 1 -41.35 17.77 -38.39
N THR A 2 -40.14 17.29 -38.09
CA THR A 2 -38.86 18.04 -37.98
C THR A 2 -38.82 19.24 -37.02
N THR A 3 -37.89 19.47 -36.09
CA THR A 3 -36.65 18.83 -35.63
C THR A 3 -36.29 19.61 -34.35
N THR A 4 -35.56 18.98 -33.44
CA THR A 4 -34.91 19.60 -32.28
C THR A 4 -33.71 20.51 -32.72
N PRO A 5 -32.81 20.96 -31.82
CA PRO A 5 -32.69 22.34 -31.34
C PRO A 5 -31.28 22.91 -31.66
N ARG A 6 -30.88 24.07 -31.08
CA ARG A 6 -29.58 24.24 -30.36
C ARG A 6 -29.13 25.69 -30.11
N LEU A 7 -28.64 25.87 -28.87
CA LEU A 7 -27.41 26.58 -28.44
C LEU A 7 -27.38 28.13 -28.37
N ALA A 8 -27.55 28.63 -27.16
CA ALA A 8 -26.77 29.73 -26.56
C ALA A 8 -26.08 29.11 -25.31
N CYS A 9 -24.74 29.04 -25.19
CA CYS A 9 -23.73 30.08 -25.01
C CYS A 9 -23.84 30.82 -23.67
N SER A 10 -22.98 30.44 -22.69
CA SER A 10 -22.46 31.29 -21.60
C SER A 10 -21.41 30.45 -20.83
N LEU A 11 -20.11 30.68 -21.00
CA LEU A 11 -19.25 31.67 -20.29
C LEU A 11 -18.97 31.34 -18.82
N ALA A 12 -17.67 31.16 -18.53
CA ALA A 12 -16.89 31.54 -17.33
C ALA A 12 -15.92 30.40 -16.93
N CYS A 13 -14.66 30.45 -17.37
CA CYS A 13 -13.53 31.09 -16.67
C CYS A 13 -13.00 30.27 -15.48
N LEU A 14 -11.82 29.67 -15.65
CA LEU A 14 -10.66 29.96 -14.81
C LEU A 14 -9.36 29.46 -15.46
N ALA A 15 -8.45 30.40 -15.65
CA ALA A 15 -7.19 30.28 -16.35
C ALA A 15 -6.07 29.81 -15.41
N PHE A 16 -5.09 29.08 -15.95
CA PHE A 16 -3.70 29.19 -15.47
C PHE A 16 -2.74 29.16 -16.67
N ALA A 17 -1.73 30.02 -16.59
CA ALA A 17 -1.08 30.73 -17.68
C ALA A 17 -0.21 29.88 -18.62
N ALA A 18 -0.38 30.13 -19.93
CA ALA A 18 0.57 29.79 -20.97
C ALA A 18 1.59 30.93 -21.14
N THR A 19 2.89 30.58 -21.12
CA THR A 19 3.94 31.46 -21.64
C THR A 19 4.25 31.00 -23.06
N CYS A 20 3.65 31.68 -24.05
CA CYS A 20 3.93 31.50 -25.46
C CYS A 20 5.27 32.15 -25.83
N LEU A 21 6.20 31.35 -26.34
CA LEU A 21 7.17 31.82 -27.33
C LEU A 21 6.78 31.18 -28.67
N ALA A 22 6.18 31.99 -29.53
CA ALA A 22 6.01 31.64 -30.93
C ALA A 22 7.38 31.75 -31.62
N SER A 23 7.91 30.63 -32.11
CA SER A 23 8.94 30.64 -33.14
C SER A 23 8.36 30.04 -34.42
N THR A 24 8.65 30.72 -35.53
CA THR A 24 8.18 30.43 -36.87
C THR A 24 8.68 29.07 -37.35
N ALA A 25 7.76 28.29 -37.95
CA ALA A 25 8.03 27.00 -38.55
C ALA A 25 9.22 27.02 -39.53
N ARG A 26 10.14 26.10 -39.33
CA ARG A 26 11.02 25.55 -40.36
C ARG A 26 11.04 24.04 -40.16
N ALA A 27 10.47 23.31 -41.11
CA ALA A 27 10.52 21.86 -41.12
C ALA A 27 11.96 21.41 -41.39
N GLU A 28 12.66 21.02 -40.33
CA GLU A 28 13.83 20.14 -40.40
C GLU A 28 13.47 18.85 -39.66
N SER A 29 13.62 17.74 -40.37
CA SER A 29 13.31 16.41 -39.91
C SER A 29 14.21 15.99 -38.74
N GLY A 30 13.60 15.74 -37.58
CA GLY A 30 13.92 14.55 -36.79
C GLY A 30 14.89 14.67 -35.61
N ASP A 31 14.83 15.71 -34.76
CA ASP A 31 15.73 15.82 -33.58
C ASP A 31 15.05 16.16 -32.23
N ALA A 32 13.73 16.14 -32.15
CA ALA A 32 13.02 16.40 -30.89
C ALA A 32 13.19 15.24 -29.88
N ASN A 33 13.46 15.55 -28.61
CA ASN A 33 13.41 14.60 -27.51
C ASN A 33 11.95 14.32 -27.15
N TYR A 34 11.67 13.09 -26.74
CA TYR A 34 10.31 12.67 -26.43
C TYR A 34 10.21 12.21 -24.97
N TYR A 35 9.30 12.86 -24.24
CA TYR A 35 9.10 12.62 -22.82
C TYR A 35 7.92 11.67 -22.62
N ILE A 36 8.16 10.62 -21.85
CA ILE A 36 7.16 9.59 -21.61
C ILE A 36 6.93 9.47 -20.12
N GLN A 37 5.70 9.72 -19.68
CA GLN A 37 5.29 9.58 -18.29
C GLN A 37 4.64 8.20 -18.09
N LEU A 38 5.36 7.30 -17.42
CA LEU A 38 4.86 5.96 -17.09
C LEU A 38 3.83 6.05 -15.95
N ARG A 39 2.66 5.43 -16.16
CA ARG A 39 1.59 5.36 -15.17
C ARG A 39 1.93 4.31 -14.10
N PRO A 40 1.49 4.48 -12.84
CA PRO A 40 1.69 3.47 -11.80
C PRO A 40 0.80 2.23 -11.99
N SER A 41 -0.31 2.36 -12.71
CA SER A 41 -1.25 1.27 -13.00
C SER A 41 -1.99 1.47 -14.32
N ALA A 42 -2.27 0.38 -15.03
CA ALA A 42 -3.05 0.35 -16.27
C ALA A 42 -3.99 -0.86 -16.32
N HIS A 43 -5.22 -0.62 -16.78
CA HIS A 43 -6.24 -1.65 -16.99
C HIS A 43 -6.50 -1.78 -18.49
N ILE A 44 -6.42 -3.00 -19.01
CA ILE A 44 -6.40 -3.24 -20.46
C ILE A 44 -7.61 -4.06 -20.87
N ASP A 45 -8.46 -3.49 -21.72
CA ASP A 45 -9.61 -4.19 -22.31
C ASP A 45 -9.16 -5.13 -23.45
N ASP A 46 -8.26 -4.64 -24.31
CA ASP A 46 -7.80 -5.35 -25.49
C ASP A 46 -6.87 -6.53 -25.18
N ALA A 47 -6.87 -7.54 -26.05
CA ALA A 47 -6.03 -8.73 -25.90
C ALA A 47 -4.51 -8.44 -25.89
N LEU A 48 -4.11 -7.25 -26.35
CA LEU A 48 -2.73 -6.78 -26.40
C LEU A 48 -2.61 -5.46 -25.66
N VAL A 49 -1.53 -5.32 -24.90
CA VAL A 49 -1.17 -4.08 -24.19
C VAL A 49 -0.31 -3.22 -25.11
N TYR A 50 -0.71 -1.98 -25.34
CA TYR A 50 0.03 -0.98 -26.11
C TYR A 50 0.78 0.00 -25.19
N ALA A 51 1.78 0.69 -25.75
CA ALA A 51 2.55 1.69 -25.03
C ALA A 51 1.70 2.88 -24.53
N SER A 52 0.69 3.26 -25.31
CA SER A 52 -0.28 4.31 -24.93
C SER A 52 -1.15 3.95 -23.72
N ASP A 53 -1.33 2.66 -23.45
CA ASP A 53 -2.21 2.21 -22.36
C ASP A 53 -1.53 2.36 -21.00
N VAL A 54 -0.20 2.26 -20.99
CA VAL A 54 0.62 2.27 -19.76
C VAL A 54 1.36 3.59 -19.55
N ALA A 55 1.49 4.44 -20.57
CA ALA A 55 2.25 5.67 -20.48
C ALA A 55 1.72 6.76 -21.42
N GLU A 56 1.95 8.02 -21.05
CA GLU A 56 1.58 9.18 -21.85
C GLU A 56 2.82 9.78 -22.52
N LEU A 57 2.74 10.00 -23.83
CA LEU A 57 3.81 10.56 -24.65
C LEU A 57 3.55 12.04 -24.91
N THR A 58 4.51 12.89 -24.55
CA THR A 58 4.55 14.29 -24.95
C THR A 58 5.58 14.47 -26.06
N THR A 59 5.10 14.81 -27.26
CA THR A 59 5.94 15.07 -28.45
C THR A 59 5.24 16.07 -29.37
N ASP A 60 6.04 16.86 -30.08
CA ASP A 60 5.64 17.71 -31.19
C ASP A 60 5.67 16.99 -32.55
N ASP A 61 6.27 15.80 -32.62
CA ASP A 61 6.33 14.94 -33.81
C ASP A 61 5.14 13.97 -33.85
N ARG A 62 4.18 14.29 -34.73
CA ARG A 62 2.99 13.47 -34.97
C ARG A 62 3.32 12.04 -35.43
N THR A 63 4.39 11.86 -36.21
CA THR A 63 4.82 10.54 -36.70
C THR A 63 5.23 9.64 -35.54
N VAL A 64 5.94 10.22 -34.56
CA VAL A 64 6.37 9.51 -33.36
C VAL A 64 5.20 9.25 -32.43
N TYR A 65 4.26 10.18 -32.30
CA TYR A 65 3.03 9.96 -31.55
C TYR A 65 2.22 8.77 -32.10
N GLU A 66 2.02 8.74 -33.43
CA GLU A 66 1.30 7.65 -34.10
C GLU A 66 2.07 6.32 -34.02
N ALA A 67 3.40 6.34 -34.14
CA ALA A 67 4.23 5.15 -33.97
C ALA A 67 4.15 4.59 -32.54
N PHE A 68 4.25 5.45 -31.52
CA PHE A 68 4.16 5.07 -30.12
C PHE A 68 2.83 4.42 -29.76
N ALA A 69 1.72 4.98 -30.24
CA ALA A 69 0.38 4.42 -30.02
C ALA A 69 0.22 2.99 -30.57
N GLN A 70 1.05 2.60 -31.55
CA GLN A 70 0.99 1.27 -32.17
C GLN A 70 2.01 0.27 -31.58
N ILE A 71 2.86 0.70 -30.64
CA ILE A 71 3.86 -0.18 -30.02
C ILE A 71 3.18 -1.18 -29.09
N ARG A 72 3.26 -2.46 -29.44
CA ARG A 72 2.74 -3.58 -28.64
C ARG A 72 3.77 -3.99 -27.60
N LEU A 73 3.41 -3.98 -26.32
CA LEU A 73 4.30 -4.39 -25.24
C LEU A 73 4.24 -5.90 -25.04
N PHE A 74 3.08 -6.42 -24.67
CA PHE A 74 2.85 -7.84 -24.41
C PHE A 74 1.36 -8.21 -24.47
N ALA A 75 1.07 -9.51 -24.36
CA ALA A 75 -0.30 -10.00 -24.24
C ALA A 75 -0.93 -9.57 -22.91
N ARG A 76 -2.21 -9.20 -22.95
CA ARG A 76 -2.98 -8.85 -21.76
C ARG A 76 -2.85 -9.96 -20.69
N PRO A 77 -2.56 -9.62 -19.43
CA PRO A 77 -2.60 -10.60 -18.32
C PRO A 77 -3.96 -11.29 -18.25
N ALA A 78 -4.00 -12.53 -17.72
CA ALA A 78 -5.28 -13.20 -17.54
C ALA A 78 -6.17 -12.42 -16.55
N VAL A 79 -7.48 -12.61 -16.67
CA VAL A 79 -8.43 -11.97 -15.76
C VAL A 79 -8.19 -12.46 -14.33
N GLY A 80 -7.86 -11.54 -13.43
CA GLY A 80 -7.48 -11.84 -12.05
C GLY A 80 -5.97 -11.84 -11.81
N ASP A 81 -5.16 -11.94 -12.86
CA ASP A 81 -3.70 -11.82 -12.78
C ASP A 81 -3.26 -10.37 -12.94
N ARG A 82 -2.15 -10.02 -12.25
CA ARG A 82 -1.48 -8.73 -12.38
C ARG A 82 -0.05 -8.94 -12.83
N ARG A 83 0.40 -8.12 -13.76
CA ARG A 83 1.79 -8.08 -14.22
C ARG A 83 2.43 -6.77 -13.82
N LEU A 84 3.50 -6.84 -13.04
CA LEU A 84 4.37 -5.70 -12.79
C LEU A 84 5.32 -5.54 -13.97
N MET A 85 5.38 -4.34 -14.54
CA MET A 85 6.36 -3.96 -15.55
C MET A 85 7.25 -2.85 -14.98
N SER A 86 8.56 -3.06 -14.95
CA SER A 86 9.48 -2.02 -14.48
C SER A 86 9.66 -0.90 -15.52
N ARG A 87 10.04 0.30 -15.07
CA ARG A 87 10.38 1.40 -15.97
C ARG A 87 11.54 1.06 -16.91
N GLN A 88 12.48 0.23 -16.46
CA GLN A 88 13.59 -0.24 -17.27
C GLN A 88 13.11 -1.20 -18.38
N GLU A 89 12.30 -2.20 -18.03
CA GLU A 89 11.68 -3.13 -18.99
C GLU A 89 10.84 -2.37 -20.03
N PHE A 90 10.09 -1.35 -19.60
CA PHE A 90 9.32 -0.50 -20.51
C PHE A 90 10.23 0.24 -21.51
N ALA A 91 11.31 0.87 -21.04
CA ALA A 91 12.26 1.57 -21.90
C ALA A 91 12.93 0.62 -22.92
N GLU A 92 13.29 -0.60 -22.48
CA GLU A 92 13.86 -1.65 -23.34
C GLU A 92 12.88 -2.09 -24.44
N LEU A 93 11.60 -2.27 -24.08
CA LEU A 93 10.53 -2.64 -25.03
C LEU A 93 10.25 -1.54 -26.04
N LEU A 94 10.37 -0.26 -25.67
CA LEU A 94 10.24 0.87 -26.59
C LEU A 94 11.43 0.95 -27.55
N ALA A 95 12.65 0.80 -27.02
CA ALA A 95 13.88 0.82 -27.81
C ALA A 95 13.89 -0.29 -28.88
N PHE A 96 13.43 -1.49 -28.52
CA PHE A 96 13.36 -2.64 -29.45
C PHE A 96 12.37 -2.43 -30.62
N ARG A 97 11.44 -1.47 -30.50
CA ARG A 97 10.42 -1.18 -31.53
C ARG A 97 10.73 0.05 -32.37
N GLY A 98 11.96 0.56 -32.28
CA GLY A 98 12.47 1.59 -33.17
C GLY A 98 12.41 3.02 -32.62
N LEU A 99 12.08 3.21 -31.34
CA LEU A 99 12.29 4.49 -30.67
C LEU A 99 13.76 4.60 -30.28
N ASP A 100 14.43 5.70 -30.65
CA ASP A 100 15.84 5.89 -30.32
C ASP A 100 16.01 6.05 -28.80
N PRO A 101 16.72 5.13 -28.11
CA PRO A 101 16.91 5.19 -26.66
C PRO A 101 17.70 6.43 -26.23
N ARG A 102 18.45 7.09 -27.12
CA ARG A 102 19.19 8.33 -26.80
C ARG A 102 18.28 9.56 -26.68
N ARG A 103 17.08 9.50 -27.26
CA ARG A 103 16.09 10.59 -27.31
C ARG A 103 14.87 10.34 -26.42
N LEU A 104 14.83 9.15 -25.82
CA LEU A 104 13.74 8.64 -25.00
C LEU A 104 13.99 8.97 -23.53
N HIS A 105 13.14 9.83 -22.96
CA HIS A 105 13.17 10.14 -21.54
C HIS A 105 11.92 9.56 -20.86
N VAL A 106 12.09 8.40 -20.21
CA VAL A 106 11.01 7.78 -19.44
C VAL A 106 11.07 8.26 -17.99
N GLU A 107 10.04 9.00 -17.60
CA GLU A 107 9.83 9.53 -16.25
C GLU A 107 8.52 8.98 -15.66
N GLY A 108 8.15 9.41 -14.46
CA GLY A 108 6.98 8.90 -13.75
C GLY A 108 7.29 7.68 -12.88
N ALA A 109 6.32 6.76 -12.78
CA ALA A 109 6.40 5.62 -11.85
C ALA A 109 7.63 4.73 -12.12
N THR A 110 8.20 4.14 -11.06
CA THR A 110 9.34 3.20 -11.19
C THR A 110 8.91 1.84 -11.75
N ALA A 111 7.63 1.52 -11.66
CA ALA A 111 6.98 0.37 -12.28
C ALA A 111 5.49 0.66 -12.52
N CYS A 112 4.92 -0.01 -13.53
CA CYS A 112 3.50 0.00 -13.86
C CYS A 112 2.87 -1.37 -13.56
N MET A 113 1.80 -1.40 -12.77
CA MET A 113 1.01 -2.61 -12.58
C MET A 113 -0.05 -2.72 -13.69
N VAL A 114 0.05 -3.75 -14.53
CA VAL A 114 -0.87 -3.98 -15.64
C VAL A 114 -1.82 -5.13 -15.30
N ALA A 115 -3.11 -4.91 -15.45
CA ALA A 115 -4.15 -5.91 -15.23
C ALA A 115 -5.16 -5.90 -16.39
N ALA A 116 -5.87 -7.00 -16.61
CA ALA A 116 -7.01 -6.99 -17.52
C ALA A 116 -8.11 -6.08 -16.97
N SER A 117 -8.63 -5.17 -17.80
CA SER A 117 -9.95 -4.58 -17.56
C SER A 117 -10.95 -5.72 -17.59
N GLN A 118 -11.70 -5.90 -16.50
CA GLN A 118 -12.92 -6.70 -16.55
C GLN A 118 -13.97 -5.83 -17.24
N GLU A 119 -14.59 -6.34 -18.30
CA GLU A 119 -15.73 -5.68 -18.96
C GLU A 119 -16.78 -5.33 -17.90
N PHE A 120 -16.92 -4.03 -17.67
CA PHE A 120 -18.15 -3.43 -17.17
C PHE A 120 -18.86 -2.83 -18.39
N PRO A 121 -20.20 -2.87 -18.46
CA PRO A 121 -20.92 -2.17 -19.51
C PRO A 121 -20.61 -0.66 -19.44
N THR A 122 -19.81 -0.19 -20.39
CA THR A 122 -19.45 1.22 -20.61
C THR A 122 -20.60 1.93 -21.31
N ALA A 123 -21.66 2.23 -20.57
CA ALA A 123 -22.42 3.43 -20.89
C ALA A 123 -21.56 4.65 -20.49
N PRO A 124 -21.53 5.75 -21.26
CA PRO A 124 -20.84 6.96 -20.87
C PRO A 124 -21.35 7.42 -19.50
N LEU A 125 -20.49 7.39 -18.48
CA LEU A 125 -20.77 8.02 -17.20
C LEU A 125 -20.73 9.53 -17.43
N GLU A 126 -21.89 10.10 -17.74
CA GLU A 126 -22.15 11.48 -17.36
C GLU A 126 -21.89 11.57 -15.86
N VAL A 127 -20.89 12.35 -15.47
CA VAL A 127 -20.55 12.61 -14.07
C VAL A 127 -21.67 13.47 -13.49
N HIS A 128 -22.78 12.81 -13.17
CA HIS A 128 -23.71 13.23 -12.14
C HIS A 128 -23.33 12.41 -10.92
N GLY A 129 -23.16 13.08 -9.77
CA GLY A 129 -22.96 12.38 -8.50
C GLY A 129 -24.01 11.28 -8.34
N PRO A 130 -23.72 10.22 -7.58
CA PRO A 130 -24.60 9.05 -7.49
C PRO A 130 -26.04 9.51 -7.25
N THR A 131 -26.96 9.10 -8.13
CA THR A 131 -28.40 9.41 -8.00
C THR A 131 -28.85 9.01 -6.59
N SER A 132 -29.79 9.74 -5.99
CA SER A 132 -30.33 9.39 -4.66
C SER A 132 -30.76 7.92 -4.58
N ALA A 133 -31.34 7.39 -5.66
CA ALA A 133 -31.68 5.98 -5.78
C ALA A 133 -30.47 5.02 -5.70
N ALA A 134 -29.34 5.35 -6.34
CA ALA A 134 -28.11 4.53 -6.27
C ALA A 134 -27.54 4.52 -4.84
N VAL A 135 -27.56 5.68 -4.16
CA VAL A 135 -27.12 5.80 -2.76
C VAL A 135 -28.02 4.99 -1.83
N ASP A 136 -29.34 5.05 -2.03
CA ASP A 136 -30.31 4.32 -1.22
C ASP A 136 -30.25 2.80 -1.46
N ASN A 137 -30.02 2.37 -2.71
CA ASN A 137 -29.81 0.96 -3.05
C ASN A 137 -28.55 0.40 -2.40
N ASN A 138 -27.45 1.14 -2.44
CA ASN A 138 -26.20 0.75 -1.79
C ASN A 138 -26.37 0.63 -0.27
N ARG A 139 -27.05 1.61 0.35
CA ARG A 139 -27.33 1.58 1.79
C ARG A 139 -28.17 0.35 2.17
N GLU A 140 -29.14 -0.03 1.33
CA GLU A 140 -29.93 -1.24 1.56
C GLU A 140 -29.10 -2.52 1.39
N LEU A 141 -28.20 -2.57 0.41
CA LEU A 141 -27.29 -3.71 0.22
C LEU A 141 -26.38 -3.88 1.44
N GLU A 142 -25.73 -2.80 1.89
CA GLU A 142 -24.90 -2.80 3.10
C GLU A 142 -25.67 -3.28 4.32
N ARG A 143 -26.95 -2.87 4.45
CA ARG A 143 -27.84 -3.32 5.54
C ARG A 143 -28.02 -4.84 5.51
N LEU A 144 -28.28 -5.44 4.33
CA LEU A 144 -28.44 -6.89 4.19
C LEU A 144 -27.14 -7.65 4.50
N ILE A 145 -26.00 -7.13 4.04
CA ILE A 145 -24.66 -7.70 4.31
C ILE A 145 -24.40 -7.70 5.82
N ARG A 146 -24.64 -6.57 6.48
CA ARG A 146 -24.44 -6.42 7.93
C ARG A 146 -25.35 -7.35 8.74
N MET A 147 -26.60 -7.52 8.32
CA MET A 147 -27.51 -8.48 8.95
C MET A 147 -26.97 -9.92 8.94
N GLN A 148 -26.25 -10.31 7.88
CA GLN A 148 -25.71 -11.66 7.76
C GLN A 148 -24.38 -11.86 8.49
N LEU A 149 -23.53 -10.83 8.54
CA LEU A 149 -22.26 -10.84 9.28
C LEU A 149 -22.44 -10.80 10.82
N GLY A 150 -23.63 -10.39 11.29
CA GLY A 150 -23.96 -10.25 12.72
C GLY A 150 -23.47 -8.94 13.34
N GLU A 151 -23.99 -8.58 14.52
CA GLU A 151 -23.77 -7.29 15.23
C GLU A 151 -22.32 -6.99 15.66
N SER A 152 -21.34 -7.81 15.29
CA SER A 152 -19.95 -7.44 15.53
C SER A 152 -19.56 -6.34 14.53
N GLU A 153 -19.57 -5.08 14.97
CA GLU A 153 -19.17 -3.83 14.29
C GLU A 153 -17.71 -3.81 13.78
N ARG A 154 -17.15 -4.97 13.42
CA ARG A 154 -15.75 -5.18 13.06
C ARG A 154 -15.55 -5.32 11.55
N TRP A 155 -16.53 -4.96 10.74
CA TRP A 155 -16.49 -5.12 9.30
C TRP A 155 -16.84 -3.82 8.60
N ASP A 156 -15.86 -3.25 7.91
CA ASP A 156 -16.10 -2.22 6.92
C ASP A 156 -16.41 -2.88 5.57
N VAL A 157 -17.43 -2.36 4.88
CA VAL A 157 -17.96 -2.92 3.64
C VAL A 157 -17.77 -1.89 2.54
N GLU A 158 -16.81 -2.13 1.66
CA GLU A 158 -16.61 -1.31 0.49
C GLU A 158 -17.33 -1.94 -0.71
N LEU A 159 -18.32 -1.26 -1.27
CA LEU A 159 -18.96 -1.68 -2.52
C LEU A 159 -18.06 -1.31 -3.70
N ILE A 160 -17.49 -2.33 -4.36
CA ILE A 160 -16.60 -2.13 -5.52
C ILE A 160 -17.42 -1.71 -6.76
N ALA A 161 -18.72 -2.04 -6.80
CA ALA A 161 -19.61 -1.64 -7.88
C ALA A 161 -21.00 -1.25 -7.35
N LEU A 162 -21.51 -0.09 -7.77
CA LEU A 162 -22.84 0.39 -7.42
C LEU A 162 -23.93 -0.55 -7.97
N LEU A 163 -24.97 -0.82 -7.18
CA LEU A 163 -26.13 -1.57 -7.65
C LEU A 163 -27.13 -0.65 -8.36
N GLY A 164 -26.95 -0.53 -9.67
CA GLY A 164 -27.88 0.19 -10.53
C GLY A 164 -28.04 1.68 -10.16
N SER A 165 -28.94 2.37 -10.82
CA SER A 165 -29.19 3.80 -10.59
C SER A 165 -30.68 4.16 -10.50
N THR A 166 -31.55 3.15 -10.55
CA THR A 166 -33.00 3.31 -10.50
C THR A 166 -33.58 2.78 -9.18
N GLN A 167 -34.80 3.19 -8.85
CA GLN A 167 -35.49 2.72 -7.64
C GLN A 167 -35.92 1.23 -7.74
N GLU A 168 -36.00 0.69 -8.96
CA GLU A 168 -36.30 -0.72 -9.23
C GLU A 168 -35.10 -1.63 -8.93
N ASP A 169 -33.88 -1.07 -8.97
CA ASP A 169 -32.63 -1.75 -8.62
C ASP A 169 -32.45 -1.97 -7.11
N ARG A 170 -33.50 -1.78 -6.30
CA ARG A 170 -33.40 -1.89 -4.84
C ARG A 170 -33.12 -3.34 -4.42
N PRO A 171 -32.05 -3.60 -3.63
CA PRO A 171 -31.76 -4.93 -3.08
C PRO A 171 -32.88 -5.42 -2.17
N LYS A 172 -33.32 -6.67 -2.37
CA LYS A 172 -34.32 -7.32 -1.53
C LYS A 172 -33.74 -8.47 -0.71
N GLU A 173 -32.83 -9.25 -1.30
CA GLU A 173 -32.32 -10.46 -0.68
C GLU A 173 -30.93 -10.83 -1.22
N LEU A 174 -30.04 -11.29 -0.33
CA LEU A 174 -28.75 -11.88 -0.70
C LEU A 174 -28.94 -13.38 -0.99
N LEU A 175 -28.56 -13.80 -2.20
CA LEU A 175 -28.62 -15.20 -2.63
C LEU A 175 -27.28 -15.94 -2.47
N THR A 176 -26.21 -15.20 -2.18
CA THR A 176 -24.90 -15.75 -1.83
C THR A 176 -24.61 -15.37 -0.38
N PRO A 177 -24.20 -16.31 0.48
CA PRO A 177 -23.84 -15.97 1.86
C PRO A 177 -22.58 -15.11 1.89
N VAL A 178 -22.54 -14.16 2.82
CA VAL A 178 -21.36 -13.33 3.06
C VAL A 178 -20.39 -14.09 3.96
N GLU A 179 -19.16 -14.30 3.49
CA GLU A 179 -18.11 -15.05 4.19
C GLU A 179 -17.10 -14.10 4.85
N ALA A 180 -16.99 -14.12 6.16
CA ALA A 180 -16.16 -13.17 6.90
C ALA A 180 -14.63 -13.33 6.65
N ASN A 181 -14.19 -14.49 6.18
CA ASN A 181 -12.78 -14.80 5.92
C ASN A 181 -12.32 -14.44 4.50
N SER A 182 -13.20 -13.89 3.66
CA SER A 182 -12.90 -13.57 2.27
C SER A 182 -12.95 -12.06 2.04
N GLU A 183 -11.78 -11.47 1.75
CA GLU A 183 -11.64 -10.02 1.59
C GLU A 183 -12.44 -9.49 0.39
N ILE A 184 -12.51 -10.22 -0.73
CA ILE A 184 -13.25 -9.80 -1.92
C ILE A 184 -14.25 -10.86 -2.33
N GLN A 185 -15.53 -10.48 -2.43
CA GLN A 185 -16.62 -11.41 -2.67
C GLN A 185 -17.58 -10.90 -3.74
N THR A 186 -18.11 -11.83 -4.53
CA THR A 186 -19.17 -11.57 -5.49
C THR A 186 -20.48 -12.08 -4.92
N LEU A 187 -21.34 -11.15 -4.54
CA LEU A 187 -22.67 -11.43 -4.02
C LEU A 187 -23.69 -11.46 -5.16
N ARG A 188 -24.54 -12.48 -5.19
CA ARG A 188 -25.75 -12.46 -6.02
C ARG A 188 -26.87 -11.84 -5.20
N VAL A 189 -27.51 -10.82 -5.75
CA VAL A 189 -28.54 -10.04 -5.08
C VAL A 189 -29.81 -10.12 -5.90
N ARG A 190 -30.93 -10.44 -5.27
CA ARG A 190 -32.26 -10.32 -5.88
C ARG A 190 -32.76 -8.90 -5.68
N LEU A 191 -33.09 -8.22 -6.78
CA LEU A 191 -33.61 -6.85 -6.80
C LEU A 191 -35.14 -6.85 -6.63
N ALA A 192 -35.73 -5.66 -6.46
CA ALA A 192 -37.15 -5.50 -6.18
C ALA A 192 -38.04 -5.94 -7.36
N ASP A 193 -37.56 -5.76 -8.59
CA ASP A 193 -38.18 -6.23 -9.84
C ASP A 193 -38.07 -7.76 -10.06
N GLY A 194 -37.29 -8.45 -9.22
CA GLY A 194 -37.02 -9.88 -9.28
C GLY A 194 -35.79 -10.26 -10.10
N GLU A 195 -35.11 -9.30 -10.75
CA GLU A 195 -33.84 -9.54 -11.43
C GLU A 195 -32.76 -9.97 -10.44
N ILE A 196 -31.84 -10.83 -10.88
CA ILE A 196 -30.68 -11.24 -10.10
C ILE A 196 -29.46 -10.52 -10.66
N ARG A 197 -28.79 -9.73 -9.81
CA ARG A 197 -27.59 -8.98 -10.18
C ARG A 197 -26.42 -9.37 -9.31
N SER A 198 -25.21 -9.41 -9.90
CA SER A 198 -23.98 -9.59 -9.15
C SER A 198 -23.46 -8.24 -8.66
N SER A 199 -23.18 -8.13 -7.36
CA SER A 199 -22.44 -7.02 -6.78
C SER A 199 -21.14 -7.54 -6.18
N ARG A 200 -20.06 -6.78 -6.36
CA ARG A 200 -18.75 -7.12 -5.79
C ARG A 200 -18.50 -6.25 -4.58
N ILE A 201 -18.12 -6.88 -3.48
CA ILE A 201 -17.83 -6.21 -2.22
C ILE A 201 -16.40 -6.52 -1.79
N ARG A 202 -15.81 -5.58 -1.06
CA ARG A 202 -14.62 -5.82 -0.25
C ARG A 202 -15.00 -5.72 1.21
N LEU A 203 -14.63 -6.72 1.99
CA LEU A 203 -14.77 -6.74 3.43
C LEU A 203 -13.42 -6.46 4.07
N HIS A 204 -13.34 -5.39 4.85
CA HIS A 204 -12.20 -5.14 5.70
C HIS A 204 -12.59 -5.43 7.14
N ARG A 205 -11.74 -6.21 7.82
CA ARG A 205 -11.86 -6.33 9.26
C ARG A 205 -11.34 -5.04 9.89
N ASN A 206 -12.18 -4.39 10.68
CA ASN A 206 -11.79 -3.28 11.53
C ASN A 206 -11.31 -3.85 12.86
N GLU A 207 -10.10 -3.48 13.24
CA GLU A 207 -9.50 -3.84 14.52
C GLU A 207 -9.02 -2.57 15.21
N ILE A 208 -9.06 -2.58 16.54
CA ILE A 208 -8.43 -1.52 17.34
C ILE A 208 -6.98 -1.95 17.56
N ALA A 209 -6.04 -1.14 17.11
CA ALA A 209 -4.61 -1.41 17.29
C ALA A 209 -3.83 -0.13 17.63
N PRO A 210 -2.67 -0.26 18.29
CA PRO A 210 -1.78 0.85 18.53
C PRO A 210 -1.11 1.32 17.23
N VAL A 211 -1.24 2.62 16.95
CA VAL A 211 -0.50 3.33 15.90
C VAL A 211 0.39 4.40 16.52
N LEU A 212 1.32 4.93 15.73
CA LEU A 212 2.23 5.99 16.17
C LEU A 212 1.67 7.39 15.85
N ARG A 213 1.74 8.33 16.80
CA ARG A 213 1.34 9.74 16.61
C ARG A 213 2.32 10.55 15.76
N ARG A 214 3.54 10.05 15.59
CA ARG A 214 4.63 10.68 14.84
C ARG A 214 5.50 9.61 14.21
N ASP A 215 6.31 10.04 13.24
CA ASP A 215 7.34 9.17 12.69
C ASP A 215 8.38 8.84 13.77
N VAL A 216 8.81 7.57 13.78
CA VAL A 216 9.84 7.03 14.68
C VAL A 216 10.97 6.47 13.82
N ARG A 217 12.19 6.95 14.04
CA ARG A 217 13.34 6.55 13.22
C ARG A 217 13.88 5.19 13.67
N ARG A 218 14.58 4.51 12.76
CA ARG A 218 15.35 3.32 13.09
C ARG A 218 16.30 3.59 14.26
N GLY A 219 16.27 2.70 15.26
CA GLY A 219 17.07 2.77 16.48
C GLY A 219 16.47 3.68 17.55
N GLU A 220 15.37 4.37 17.27
CA GLU A 220 14.66 5.20 18.25
C GLU A 220 13.76 4.34 19.13
N ARG A 221 13.60 4.77 20.39
CA ARG A 221 12.74 4.10 21.37
C ARG A 221 11.34 4.69 21.32
N ILE A 222 10.33 3.82 21.24
CA ILE A 222 8.92 4.19 21.30
C ILE A 222 8.56 4.48 22.76
N VAL A 223 7.99 5.66 23.02
CA VAL A 223 7.50 6.04 24.36
C VAL A 223 5.97 6.05 24.40
N ALA A 224 5.37 6.01 25.60
CA ALA A 224 3.92 5.98 25.76
C ALA A 224 3.19 7.13 25.07
N SER A 225 3.80 8.33 25.01
CA SER A 225 3.22 9.48 24.31
C SER A 225 3.20 9.33 22.78
N ASP A 226 3.99 8.42 22.22
CA ASP A 226 4.02 8.14 20.79
C ASP A 226 2.87 7.22 20.36
N VAL A 227 2.28 6.46 21.29
CA VAL A 227 1.30 5.41 20.97
C VAL A 227 -0.13 5.92 21.19
N VAL A 228 -1.02 5.59 20.27
CA VAL A 228 -2.47 5.82 20.39
C VAL A 228 -3.22 4.63 19.82
N MET A 229 -4.35 4.27 20.42
CA MET A 229 -5.22 3.23 19.87
C MET A 229 -6.11 3.87 18.81
N GLU A 230 -6.08 3.33 17.60
CA GLU A 230 -6.94 3.74 16.50
C GLU A 230 -7.63 2.53 15.86
N GLU A 231 -8.77 2.78 15.24
CA GLU A 231 -9.47 1.80 14.42
C GLU A 231 -8.77 1.72 13.07
N ILE A 232 -8.28 0.53 12.73
CA ILE A 232 -7.55 0.25 11.50
C ILE A 232 -8.30 -0.79 10.69
N SER A 233 -8.43 -0.54 9.39
CA SER A 233 -9.12 -1.44 8.46
C SER A 233 -8.10 -2.25 7.65
N GLY A 234 -8.43 -3.52 7.40
CA GLY A 234 -7.68 -4.34 6.44
C GLY A 234 -6.33 -4.86 6.96
N VAL A 235 -6.24 -5.13 8.27
CA VAL A 235 -5.01 -5.63 8.89
C VAL A 235 -5.18 -7.06 9.39
N GLU A 236 -4.22 -7.91 9.03
CA GLU A 236 -4.23 -9.32 9.43
C GLU A 236 -3.73 -9.49 10.87
N VAL A 237 -4.42 -10.37 11.62
CA VAL A 237 -4.08 -10.69 13.01
C VAL A 237 -2.79 -11.50 13.04
N GLY A 238 -1.73 -10.97 13.67
CA GLY A 238 -0.44 -11.64 13.87
C GLY A 238 0.75 -10.91 13.25
N ASP A 239 0.52 -10.12 12.20
CA ASP A 239 1.59 -9.38 11.51
C ASP A 239 1.89 -8.02 12.15
N VAL A 240 0.92 -7.51 12.91
CA VAL A 240 1.01 -6.22 13.60
C VAL A 240 0.83 -6.39 15.11
N VAL A 241 1.32 -5.40 15.86
CA VAL A 241 1.15 -5.33 17.30
C VAL A 241 -0.26 -4.82 17.63
N PHE A 242 -0.99 -5.51 18.51
CA PHE A 242 -2.36 -5.16 18.91
C PHE A 242 -2.50 -4.56 20.31
N ASN A 243 -1.48 -4.67 21.17
CA ASN A 243 -1.48 -4.05 22.49
C ASN A 243 -0.46 -2.91 22.55
N ALA A 244 -0.87 -1.75 23.07
CA ALA A 244 0.03 -0.60 23.23
C ALA A 244 1.24 -0.93 24.14
N ASP A 245 1.04 -1.74 25.18
CA ASP A 245 2.09 -2.13 26.13
C ASP A 245 3.22 -2.92 25.48
N ASP A 246 2.94 -3.62 24.37
CA ASP A 246 3.94 -4.37 23.61
C ASP A 246 4.82 -3.45 22.72
N LEU A 247 4.45 -2.19 22.52
CA LEU A 247 5.24 -1.18 21.80
C LEU A 247 6.05 -0.28 22.74
N VAL A 248 5.49 0.08 23.89
CA VAL A 248 6.12 1.05 24.79
C VAL A 248 7.45 0.50 25.31
N GLY A 249 8.52 1.25 25.09
CA GLY A 249 9.88 0.86 25.48
C GLY A 249 10.64 0.03 24.45
N MET A 250 9.99 -0.40 23.37
CA MET A 250 10.64 -1.07 22.24
C MET A 250 11.47 -0.09 21.40
N GLU A 251 12.40 -0.63 20.63
CA GLU A 251 13.24 0.08 19.68
C GLU A 251 12.81 -0.26 18.25
N ALA A 252 12.65 0.75 17.40
CA ALA A 252 12.31 0.55 16.00
C ALA A 252 13.50 -0.04 15.22
N THR A 253 13.28 -1.11 14.46
CA THR A 253 14.32 -1.74 13.63
C THR A 253 14.41 -1.14 12.22
N THR A 254 13.34 -0.46 11.80
CA THR A 254 13.16 0.29 10.55
C THR A 254 12.63 1.70 10.85
N ASN A 255 12.37 2.52 9.83
CA ASN A 255 11.64 3.77 10.02
C ASN A 255 10.14 3.47 10.03
N LEU A 256 9.44 3.91 11.08
CA LEU A 256 8.00 3.74 11.25
C LEU A 256 7.31 5.08 10.99
N MET A 257 6.22 5.08 10.23
CA MET A 257 5.45 6.29 9.93
C MET A 257 4.26 6.44 10.87
N ALA A 258 3.86 7.68 11.13
CA ALA A 258 2.68 8.00 11.92
C ALA A 258 1.39 7.46 11.29
N GLY A 259 0.41 7.11 12.12
CA GLY A 259 -0.94 6.68 11.73
C GLY A 259 -1.02 5.28 11.11
N LEU A 260 0.12 4.58 10.95
CA LEU A 260 0.14 3.22 10.44
C LEU A 260 0.24 2.20 11.58
N PRO A 261 -0.39 1.03 11.44
CA PRO A 261 -0.16 -0.12 12.32
C PRO A 261 1.33 -0.48 12.36
N VAL A 262 1.83 -0.86 13.53
CA VAL A 262 3.24 -1.22 13.70
C VAL A 262 3.43 -2.73 13.48
N PRO A 263 4.23 -3.15 12.47
CA PRO A 263 4.51 -4.57 12.26
C PRO A 263 5.36 -5.14 13.41
N VAL A 264 5.06 -6.37 13.84
CA VAL A 264 5.82 -7.04 14.92
C VAL A 264 7.30 -7.15 14.57
N SER A 265 7.62 -7.38 13.29
CA SER A 265 8.98 -7.48 12.76
C SER A 265 9.76 -6.16 12.76
N SER A 266 9.07 -5.03 12.88
CA SER A 266 9.67 -3.69 12.79
C SER A 266 10.05 -3.10 14.15
N VAL A 267 9.88 -3.86 15.23
CA VAL A 267 10.24 -3.47 16.59
C VAL A 267 11.03 -4.58 17.27
N ARG A 268 11.86 -4.22 18.24
CA ARG A 268 12.59 -5.17 19.08
C ARG A 268 12.79 -4.63 20.49
N ARG A 269 13.11 -5.53 21.42
CA ARG A 269 13.62 -5.10 22.73
C ARG A 269 14.95 -4.35 22.53
N PRO A 270 15.15 -3.21 23.19
CA PRO A 270 16.34 -2.39 23.04
C PRO A 270 17.55 -3.11 23.65
N PHE A 271 18.68 -3.05 22.94
CA PHE A 271 19.93 -3.58 23.48
C PHE A 271 20.49 -2.61 24.50
N VAL A 272 20.47 -3.05 25.77
CA VAL A 272 21.03 -2.31 26.91
C VAL A 272 22.47 -2.70 27.20
N VAL A 273 22.92 -3.80 26.59
CA VAL A 273 24.31 -4.26 26.55
C VAL A 273 24.72 -4.38 25.10
N ARG A 274 25.88 -3.81 24.75
CA ARG A 274 26.43 -3.85 23.39
C ARG A 274 27.69 -4.70 23.33
N ARG A 275 27.85 -5.43 22.23
CA ARG A 275 29.04 -6.20 21.92
C ARG A 275 30.28 -5.31 21.99
N ARG A 276 31.35 -5.85 22.58
CA ARG A 276 32.68 -5.23 22.75
C ARG A 276 32.72 -4.00 23.67
N GLN A 277 31.60 -3.55 24.23
CA GLN A 277 31.63 -2.50 25.26
C GLN A 277 32.06 -3.07 26.61
N ILE A 278 32.38 -2.20 27.56
CA ILE A 278 32.68 -2.62 28.94
C ILE A 278 31.37 -2.63 29.70
N ALA A 279 31.07 -3.74 30.38
CA ALA A 279 29.91 -3.90 31.24
C ALA A 279 30.36 -4.34 32.64
N GLU A 280 29.62 -3.91 33.66
CA GLU A 280 29.78 -4.40 35.03
C GLU A 280 29.13 -5.77 35.11
N ILE A 281 29.84 -6.73 35.71
CA ILE A 281 29.28 -8.04 36.00
C ILE A 281 29.30 -8.32 37.49
N THR A 282 28.15 -8.78 38.00
CA THR A 282 27.98 -9.23 39.38
C THR A 282 27.98 -10.74 39.44
N VAL A 283 28.82 -11.31 40.31
CA VAL A 283 28.86 -12.73 40.63
C VAL A 283 28.33 -12.90 42.05
N ARG A 284 27.25 -13.67 42.23
CA ARG A 284 26.70 -13.97 43.56
C ARG A 284 26.95 -15.43 43.94
N ARG A 285 27.60 -15.66 45.08
CA ARG A 285 27.80 -17.00 45.64
C ARG A 285 27.78 -16.96 47.16
N GLY A 286 26.95 -17.80 47.79
CA GLY A 286 26.92 -17.94 49.26
C GLY A 286 26.63 -16.64 50.03
N GLY A 287 25.81 -15.74 49.48
CA GLY A 287 25.53 -14.43 50.09
C GLY A 287 26.58 -13.35 49.84
N VAL A 288 27.70 -13.68 49.19
CA VAL A 288 28.73 -12.72 48.77
C VAL A 288 28.47 -12.31 47.33
N ALA A 289 28.51 -11.00 47.06
CA ALA A 289 28.43 -10.44 45.71
C ALA A 289 29.76 -9.78 45.35
N VAL A 290 30.39 -10.25 44.27
CA VAL A 290 31.61 -9.67 43.71
C VAL A 290 31.24 -8.94 42.42
N ARG A 291 31.72 -7.69 42.27
CA ARG A 291 31.55 -6.90 41.05
C ARG A 291 32.89 -6.78 40.34
N THR A 292 32.90 -7.04 39.05
CA THR A 292 34.07 -6.86 38.18
C THR A 292 33.64 -6.34 36.81
N THR A 293 34.57 -6.18 35.88
CA THR A 293 34.29 -5.74 34.51
C THR A 293 34.48 -6.88 33.51
N ALA A 294 33.56 -6.93 32.55
CA ALA A 294 33.59 -7.88 31.46
C ALA A 294 33.27 -7.19 30.14
N ARG A 295 33.64 -7.84 29.04
CA ARG A 295 33.34 -7.42 27.68
C ARG A 295 32.34 -8.39 27.05
N PRO A 296 31.09 -7.96 26.76
CA PRO A 296 30.12 -8.78 26.04
C PRO A 296 30.63 -9.14 24.65
N LEU A 297 30.40 -10.37 24.24
CA LEU A 297 30.73 -10.90 22.92
C LEU A 297 29.56 -10.77 21.94
N GLU A 298 28.38 -10.41 22.42
CA GLU A 298 27.17 -10.15 21.64
C GLU A 298 26.34 -9.00 22.24
N ASP A 299 25.37 -8.50 21.47
CA ASP A 299 24.40 -7.51 21.96
C ASP A 299 23.31 -8.23 22.77
N GLY A 300 22.76 -7.58 23.80
CA GLY A 300 21.71 -8.17 24.63
C GLY A 300 20.72 -7.14 25.17
N ALA A 301 19.44 -7.52 25.18
CA ALA A 301 18.38 -6.83 25.89
C ALA A 301 18.24 -7.40 27.31
N VAL A 302 17.54 -6.69 28.19
CA VAL A 302 17.25 -7.17 29.55
C VAL A 302 16.59 -8.56 29.50
N GLY A 303 17.12 -9.48 30.29
CA GLY A 303 16.71 -10.89 30.36
C GLY A 303 17.44 -11.82 29.40
N ASP A 304 18.19 -11.29 28.43
CA ASP A 304 18.94 -12.13 27.49
C ASP A 304 20.19 -12.72 28.17
N VAL A 305 20.52 -13.96 27.81
CA VAL A 305 21.80 -14.58 28.18
C VAL A 305 22.82 -14.24 27.11
N VAL A 306 23.95 -13.68 27.52
CA VAL A 306 25.04 -13.28 26.62
C VAL A 306 26.37 -13.90 27.06
N SER A 307 27.21 -14.26 26.09
CA SER A 307 28.60 -14.64 26.34
C SER A 307 29.45 -13.39 26.59
N VAL A 308 30.27 -13.43 27.63
CA VAL A 308 31.09 -12.30 28.07
C VAL A 308 32.51 -12.77 28.35
N GLN A 309 33.49 -11.92 28.06
CA GLN A 309 34.91 -12.15 28.33
C GLN A 309 35.34 -11.33 29.54
N SER A 310 35.92 -11.99 30.53
CA SER A 310 36.49 -11.31 31.70
C SER A 310 37.65 -10.41 31.30
N LEU A 311 37.66 -9.16 31.78
CA LEU A 311 38.82 -8.27 31.61
C LEU A 311 39.87 -8.47 32.70
N GLU A 312 39.47 -9.12 33.81
CA GLU A 312 40.35 -9.52 34.91
C GLU A 312 40.59 -11.04 34.85
N GLY A 313 41.81 -11.51 35.12
CA GLY A 313 42.08 -12.95 35.27
C GLY A 313 42.24 -13.75 33.97
N GLY A 314 42.91 -13.22 32.94
CA GLY A 314 43.40 -14.05 31.81
C GLY A 314 42.48 -14.16 30.59
N GLY A 315 41.33 -13.49 30.57
CA GLY A 315 40.47 -13.40 29.38
C GLY A 315 39.52 -14.58 29.18
N GLU A 316 39.21 -15.33 30.25
CA GLU A 316 38.23 -16.41 30.25
C GLU A 316 36.84 -15.90 29.84
N SER A 317 36.04 -16.78 29.22
CA SER A 317 34.68 -16.46 28.76
C SER A 317 33.63 -17.28 29.53
N TYR A 318 32.53 -16.64 29.89
CA TYR A 318 31.40 -17.26 30.61
C TYR A 318 30.07 -16.65 30.17
N PHE A 319 28.95 -17.26 30.59
CA PHE A 319 27.60 -16.77 30.29
C PHE A 319 27.05 -15.93 31.43
N ALA A 320 26.35 -14.86 31.08
CA ALA A 320 25.70 -13.96 32.03
C ALA A 320 24.35 -13.48 31.52
N VAL A 321 23.42 -13.20 32.42
CA VAL A 321 22.11 -12.61 32.09
C VAL A 321 22.24 -11.09 32.13
N VAL A 322 21.68 -10.41 31.13
CA VAL A 322 21.55 -8.95 31.11
C VAL A 322 20.48 -8.52 32.10
N VAL A 323 20.89 -7.80 33.15
CA VAL A 323 19.97 -7.34 34.21
C VAL A 323 19.66 -5.84 34.11
N GLY A 324 20.45 -5.09 33.34
CA GLY A 324 20.25 -3.67 33.13
C GLY A 324 21.27 -3.04 32.17
N PRO A 325 21.23 -1.70 31.99
CA PRO A 325 22.18 -0.99 31.14
C PRO A 325 23.63 -1.23 31.56
N ASN A 326 24.41 -1.87 30.69
CA ASN A 326 25.78 -2.28 30.95
C ASN A 326 25.96 -3.10 32.25
N GLN A 327 24.92 -3.83 32.67
CA GLN A 327 24.93 -4.65 33.89
C GLN A 327 24.55 -6.09 33.58
N LEU A 328 25.37 -7.00 34.08
CA LEU A 328 25.29 -8.44 33.86
C LEU A 328 25.34 -9.20 35.18
N GLU A 329 24.69 -10.36 35.24
CA GLU A 329 24.77 -11.28 36.38
C GLU A 329 25.14 -12.69 35.90
N VAL A 330 26.17 -13.30 36.50
CA VAL A 330 26.59 -14.66 36.13
C VAL A 330 25.53 -15.66 36.56
N LEU A 331 25.13 -16.55 35.65
CA LEU A 331 24.33 -17.73 36.01
C LEU A 331 25.23 -18.66 36.84
N GLY A 332 24.92 -18.77 38.13
CA GLY A 332 25.77 -19.47 39.10
C GLY A 332 26.16 -20.88 38.68
N GLY A 333 27.45 -21.18 38.82
CA GLY A 333 28.04 -22.51 38.80
C GLY A 333 28.38 -23.04 40.19
#